data_AF-M1CGB8-F1
#
_entry.id   AF-M1CGB8-F1
#
_cell.length_a   1.000
_cell.length_b   1.000
_cell.length_c   1.000
_cell.angle_alpha   90.00
_cell.angle_beta   90.00
_cell.angle_gamma   90.00
#
_symmetry.space_group_name_H-M   'P 1'
#
loop_
_entity.id
_entity.type
_entity.pdbx_description
1 polymer ?
#
loop_
_entity_poly.entity_id
_entity_poly.type
_entity_poly.pdbx_seq_one_letter_code
_entity_poly.pdbx_strand_id
1 'polypeptide(L)'
;MAEEEEIVGEVEALQAVYGDDCLLLQTYPPSFHLHIKPRTADDSSQQFVEAIIGIQAGSKYPDEPPAIRIVDSKGLDEQRQKQLISCISERASELSSCLMLVALCEEAVERLSSMNHPDGECPLCLYPLVAEDSGSSEPFMKLMSCFHCFHCECIIRWWNWLELLKESDAPTASGSASSSGSITDQDEESRRKCPVCRKSFLAKDIEHVLDFVKTQHAVTSSRFEVNNEDKILSSDSEKLRREKFDAILKLQQEKGGLIEIKKHEVLRPGIFLPQPAALPSTASTEEAKEQQDKDMAVNSRTNSSGSTNKPNTSRGRNSGTKKHQGHNSRKQVAQSSRKQVTQWVKKENSNAT
;
A
#
# COMPACT_ATOMS: atom_id res chain seq x y z
N MET A 1 22.43 -21.69 -37.90
CA MET A 1 21.30 -22.40 -38.50
C MET A 1 20.87 -23.58 -37.64
N ALA A 2 21.69 -24.62 -37.42
CA ALA A 2 21.31 -25.74 -36.52
C ALA A 2 21.03 -25.29 -35.07
N GLU A 3 21.93 -24.52 -34.46
CA GLU A 3 21.73 -24.00 -33.08
C GLU A 3 20.52 -23.06 -32.97
N GLU A 4 20.22 -22.29 -34.01
CA GLU A 4 19.06 -21.40 -34.05
C GLU A 4 17.75 -22.20 -34.12
N GLU A 5 17.73 -23.28 -34.91
CA GLU A 5 16.59 -24.20 -35.01
C GLU A 5 16.34 -24.91 -33.67
N GLU A 6 17.40 -25.32 -32.96
CA GLU A 6 17.29 -25.90 -31.62
C GLU A 6 16.71 -24.91 -30.59
N ILE A 7 17.15 -23.64 -30.63
CA ILE A 7 16.61 -22.58 -29.76
C ILE A 7 15.13 -22.31 -30.08
N VAL A 8 14.75 -22.29 -31.36
CA VAL A 8 13.34 -22.13 -31.75
C VAL A 8 12.51 -23.33 -31.25
N GLY A 9 13.03 -24.55 -31.36
CA GLY A 9 12.38 -25.74 -30.80
C GLY A 9 12.18 -25.68 -29.29
N GLU A 10 13.14 -25.11 -28.55
CA GLU A 10 12.98 -24.86 -27.11
C GLU A 10 11.86 -23.84 -26.80
N VAL A 11 11.77 -22.76 -27.60
CA VAL A 11 10.70 -21.76 -27.45
C VAL A 11 9.33 -22.36 -27.76
N GLU A 12 9.23 -23.22 -28.77
CA GLU A 12 7.98 -23.96 -29.08
C GLU A 12 7.58 -24.88 -27.92
N ALA A 13 8.54 -25.61 -27.34
CA ALA A 13 8.30 -26.44 -26.15
C ALA A 13 7.82 -25.61 -24.95
N LEU A 14 8.43 -24.45 -24.73
CA LEU A 14 8.01 -23.52 -23.69
C LEU A 14 6.55 -23.06 -23.88
N GLN A 15 6.19 -22.64 -25.10
CA GLN A 15 4.81 -22.24 -25.41
C GLN A 15 3.82 -23.39 -25.25
N ALA A 16 4.20 -24.62 -25.61
CA ALA A 16 3.36 -25.79 -25.43
C ALA A 16 3.09 -26.12 -23.95
N VAL A 17 4.07 -25.90 -23.06
CA VAL A 17 3.95 -26.19 -21.62
C VAL A 17 3.16 -25.12 -20.88
N TYR A 18 3.45 -23.84 -21.13
CA TYR A 18 2.90 -22.74 -20.35
C TYR A 18 1.72 -22.03 -21.01
N GLY A 19 1.48 -22.24 -22.31
CA GLY A 19 0.33 -21.69 -23.03
C GLY A 19 0.13 -20.20 -22.77
N ASP A 20 -1.05 -19.86 -22.26
CA ASP A 20 -1.46 -18.47 -21.99
C ASP A 20 -0.66 -17.79 -20.87
N ASP A 21 -0.02 -18.55 -19.99
CA ASP A 21 0.83 -17.99 -18.93
C ASP A 21 2.21 -17.54 -19.49
N CYS A 22 2.55 -17.83 -20.76
CA CYS A 22 3.77 -17.39 -21.41
C CYS A 22 3.51 -16.37 -22.54
N LEU A 23 3.89 -15.12 -22.33
CA LEU A 23 3.84 -14.06 -23.33
C LEU A 23 5.19 -13.93 -24.06
N LEU A 24 5.30 -14.51 -25.25
CA LEU A 24 6.49 -14.37 -26.11
C LEU A 24 6.57 -12.95 -26.68
N LEU A 25 7.71 -12.29 -26.48
CA LEU A 25 8.00 -10.95 -27.02
C LEU A 25 8.84 -11.04 -28.30
N GLN A 26 9.80 -11.96 -28.31
CA GLN A 26 10.74 -12.16 -29.41
C GLN A 26 11.18 -13.62 -29.45
N THR A 27 11.22 -14.21 -30.64
CA THR A 27 11.62 -15.62 -30.84
C THR A 27 13.13 -15.80 -30.89
N TYR A 28 13.88 -14.86 -31.50
CA TYR A 28 15.34 -14.93 -31.55
C TYR A 28 16.01 -13.54 -31.49
N PRO A 29 16.98 -13.30 -30.57
CA PRO A 29 17.20 -14.11 -29.38
C PRO A 29 15.94 -14.14 -28.49
N PRO A 30 15.65 -15.26 -27.82
CA PRO A 30 14.36 -15.45 -27.16
C PRO A 30 14.15 -14.49 -25.99
N SER A 31 12.99 -13.83 -25.97
CA SER A 31 12.55 -13.01 -24.84
C SER A 31 11.07 -13.16 -24.61
N PHE A 32 10.68 -13.40 -23.37
CA PHE A 32 9.30 -13.62 -22.99
C PHE A 32 9.04 -13.18 -21.55
N HIS A 33 7.76 -13.00 -21.23
CA HIS A 33 7.28 -12.87 -19.87
C HIS A 33 6.51 -14.14 -19.48
N LEU A 34 6.83 -14.69 -18.32
CA LEU A 34 6.15 -15.85 -17.76
C LEU A 34 5.38 -15.43 -16.51
N HIS A 35 4.07 -15.68 -16.52
CA HIS A 35 3.22 -15.55 -15.36
C HIS A 35 3.29 -16.83 -14.53
N ILE A 36 3.82 -16.73 -13.32
CA ILE A 36 4.01 -17.85 -12.41
C ILE A 36 3.06 -17.76 -11.22
N LYS A 37 2.48 -18.91 -10.89
CA LYS A 37 1.60 -19.14 -9.74
C LYS A 37 2.14 -20.32 -8.93
N PRO A 38 1.97 -20.32 -7.60
CA PRO A 38 2.40 -21.44 -6.78
C PRO A 38 1.53 -22.68 -7.07
N ARG A 39 2.12 -23.86 -6.86
CA ARG A 39 1.45 -25.16 -7.06
C ARG A 39 0.43 -25.43 -5.96
N THR A 40 -0.77 -24.90 -6.14
CA THR A 40 -1.88 -25.03 -5.18
C THR A 40 -3.04 -25.89 -5.72
N ALA A 41 -2.77 -26.75 -6.71
CA ALA A 41 -3.80 -27.52 -7.43
C ALA A 41 -4.96 -26.64 -7.93
N ASP A 42 -4.60 -25.47 -8.48
CA ASP A 42 -5.51 -24.43 -8.99
C ASP A 42 -6.47 -23.82 -7.96
N ASP A 43 -6.25 -24.05 -6.66
CA ASP A 43 -6.97 -23.36 -5.61
C ASP A 43 -6.44 -21.94 -5.45
N SER A 44 -7.19 -20.98 -6.01
CA SER A 44 -6.88 -19.56 -5.95
C SER A 44 -6.86 -18.98 -4.53
N SER A 45 -7.63 -19.56 -3.59
CA SER A 45 -7.70 -19.09 -2.20
C SER A 45 -6.38 -19.32 -1.45
N GLN A 46 -5.63 -20.35 -1.86
CA GLN A 46 -4.33 -20.73 -1.32
C GLN A 46 -3.14 -20.11 -2.07
N GLN A 47 -3.37 -19.32 -3.12
CA GLN A 47 -2.30 -18.66 -3.89
C GLN A 47 -1.95 -17.32 -3.24
N PHE A 48 -1.04 -17.30 -2.26
CA PHE A 48 -0.67 -16.08 -1.54
C PHE A 48 0.27 -15.18 -2.33
N VAL A 49 0.96 -15.73 -3.33
CA VAL A 49 1.95 -15.03 -4.15
C VAL A 49 1.67 -15.26 -5.63
N GLU A 50 2.03 -14.29 -6.47
CA GLU A 50 2.10 -14.43 -7.92
C GLU A 50 3.18 -13.49 -8.46
N ALA A 51 3.81 -13.85 -9.58
CA ALA A 51 4.79 -13.00 -10.21
C ALA A 51 4.79 -13.14 -11.73
N ILE A 52 5.20 -12.09 -12.42
CA ILE A 52 5.52 -12.11 -13.84
C ILE A 52 7.04 -11.95 -13.95
N ILE A 53 7.70 -12.99 -14.42
CA ILE A 53 9.16 -13.00 -14.63
C ILE A 53 9.45 -12.71 -16.10
N GLY A 54 10.37 -11.79 -16.36
CA GLY A 54 10.92 -11.57 -17.68
C GLY A 54 12.23 -12.34 -17.83
N ILE A 55 12.30 -13.16 -18.88
CA ILE A 55 13.52 -13.88 -19.28
C ILE A 55 13.93 -13.33 -20.65
N GLN A 56 15.18 -12.92 -20.77
CA GLN A 56 15.72 -12.31 -21.98
C GLN A 56 17.08 -12.90 -22.31
N ALA A 57 17.13 -13.76 -23.33
CA ALA A 57 18.37 -14.30 -23.84
C ALA A 57 19.14 -13.26 -24.67
N GLY A 58 20.47 -13.37 -24.61
CA GLY A 58 21.38 -12.64 -25.48
C GLY A 58 21.67 -13.39 -26.77
N SER A 59 22.47 -12.79 -27.65
CA SER A 59 22.92 -13.42 -28.90
C SER A 59 23.89 -14.60 -28.70
N LYS A 60 24.37 -14.82 -27.47
CA LYS A 60 25.28 -15.92 -27.09
C LYS A 60 24.61 -17.03 -26.28
N TYR A 61 23.29 -16.99 -26.16
CA TYR A 61 22.54 -18.08 -25.56
C TYR A 61 22.67 -19.34 -26.44
N PRO A 62 22.86 -20.55 -25.88
CA PRO A 62 22.79 -20.92 -24.45
C PRO A 62 24.09 -20.82 -23.64
N ASP A 63 25.22 -20.46 -24.26
CA ASP A 63 26.49 -20.35 -23.54
C ASP A 63 26.46 -19.26 -22.46
N GLU A 64 25.89 -18.10 -22.80
CA GLU A 64 25.62 -17.02 -21.85
C GLU A 64 24.18 -17.14 -21.31
N PRO A 65 23.99 -17.18 -19.98
CA PRO A 65 22.66 -17.32 -19.38
C PRO A 65 21.78 -16.11 -19.70
N PRO A 66 20.45 -16.29 -19.80
CA PRO A 66 19.53 -15.20 -20.04
C PRO A 66 19.45 -14.25 -18.84
N ALA A 67 19.17 -12.98 -19.11
CA ALA A 67 18.87 -12.01 -18.07
C ALA A 67 17.48 -12.26 -17.48
N ILE A 68 17.40 -12.37 -16.16
CA ILE A 68 16.18 -12.65 -15.40
C ILE A 68 15.78 -11.41 -14.60
N ARG A 69 14.51 -11.03 -14.66
CA ARG A 69 13.96 -9.90 -13.88
C ARG A 69 12.51 -10.16 -13.48
N ILE A 70 12.06 -9.51 -12.40
CA ILE A 70 10.64 -9.46 -12.05
C ILE A 70 10.02 -8.23 -12.72
N VAL A 71 8.93 -8.45 -13.48
CA VAL A 71 8.16 -7.40 -14.17
C VAL A 71 7.04 -6.89 -13.28
N ASP A 72 6.33 -7.81 -12.63
CA ASP A 72 5.29 -7.53 -11.65
C ASP A 72 5.26 -8.65 -10.61
N SER A 73 4.82 -8.35 -9.38
CA SER A 73 4.67 -9.35 -8.33
C SER A 73 3.62 -8.92 -7.32
N LYS A 74 2.84 -9.87 -6.82
CA LYS A 74 1.92 -9.66 -5.69
C LYS A 74 2.22 -10.65 -4.58
N GLY A 75 2.08 -10.19 -3.34
CA GLY A 75 2.35 -10.99 -2.15
C GLY A 75 3.83 -11.27 -1.86
N LEU A 76 4.76 -10.83 -2.70
CA LEU A 76 6.21 -10.95 -2.50
C LEU A 76 6.81 -9.60 -2.06
N ASP A 77 7.56 -9.62 -0.95
CA ASP A 77 8.39 -8.49 -0.52
C ASP A 77 9.73 -8.44 -1.30
N GLU A 78 10.44 -7.34 -1.13
CA GLU A 78 11.69 -7.08 -1.86
C GLU A 78 12.79 -8.12 -1.58
N GLN A 79 12.84 -8.69 -0.37
CA GLN A 79 13.84 -9.71 -0.03
C GLN A 79 13.52 -11.02 -0.74
N ARG A 80 12.26 -11.48 -0.69
CA ARG A 80 11.84 -12.70 -1.41
C ARG A 80 11.92 -12.54 -2.93
N GLN A 81 11.63 -11.35 -3.46
CA GLN A 81 11.86 -11.04 -4.88
C GLN A 81 13.34 -11.21 -5.28
N LYS A 82 14.28 -10.69 -4.46
CA LYS A 82 15.72 -10.86 -4.69
C LYS A 82 16.14 -12.33 -4.60
N GLN A 83 15.61 -13.06 -3.61
CA GLN A 83 15.88 -14.50 -3.45
C GLN A 83 15.40 -15.28 -4.67
N LEU A 84 14.18 -15.03 -5.16
CA LEU A 84 13.64 -15.67 -6.35
C LEU A 84 14.53 -15.45 -7.58
N ILE A 85 14.90 -14.20 -7.86
CA ILE A 85 15.80 -13.88 -8.99
C ILE A 85 17.16 -14.56 -8.81
N SER A 86 17.71 -14.56 -7.60
CA SER A 86 18.99 -15.18 -7.29
C SER A 86 18.98 -16.68 -7.56
N CYS A 87 17.96 -17.40 -7.08
CA CYS A 87 17.84 -18.85 -7.29
C CYS A 87 17.73 -19.21 -8.77
N ILE A 88 16.92 -18.46 -9.54
CA ILE A 88 16.77 -18.73 -10.98
C ILE A 88 18.08 -18.39 -11.73
N SER A 89 18.78 -17.33 -11.33
CA SER A 89 20.05 -16.93 -11.96
C SER A 89 21.19 -17.90 -11.64
N GLU A 90 21.22 -18.45 -10.42
CA GLU A 90 22.13 -19.53 -10.02
C GLU A 90 21.86 -20.77 -10.88
N ARG A 91 20.59 -21.17 -11.02
CA ARG A 91 20.19 -22.27 -11.89
C ARG A 91 20.57 -22.06 -13.35
N ALA A 92 20.43 -20.85 -13.88
CA ALA A 92 20.85 -20.50 -15.23
C ALA A 92 22.37 -20.62 -15.41
N SER A 93 23.13 -20.28 -14.37
CA SER A 93 24.59 -20.40 -14.38
C SER A 93 25.04 -21.86 -14.35
N GLU A 94 24.36 -22.72 -13.59
CA GLU A 94 24.60 -24.17 -13.55
C GLU A 94 24.32 -24.86 -14.91
N LEU A 95 23.33 -24.36 -15.64
CA LEU A 95 22.88 -24.91 -16.92
C LEU A 95 23.55 -24.23 -18.14
N SER A 96 24.52 -23.34 -17.93
CA SER A 96 25.26 -22.69 -19.01
C SER A 96 25.77 -23.70 -20.03
N SER A 97 25.70 -23.33 -21.32
CA SER A 97 26.01 -24.19 -22.48
C SER A 97 24.94 -25.28 -22.76
N CYS A 98 23.77 -25.21 -22.13
CA CYS A 98 22.60 -26.06 -22.42
C CYS A 98 21.33 -25.22 -22.61
N LEU A 99 20.40 -25.72 -23.42
CA LEU A 99 19.04 -25.18 -23.52
C LEU A 99 18.36 -25.29 -22.13
N MET A 100 17.97 -24.16 -21.55
CA MET A 100 17.55 -24.04 -20.16
C MET A 100 16.23 -23.29 -19.94
N LEU A 101 15.59 -22.70 -20.95
CA LEU A 101 14.41 -21.83 -20.78
C LEU A 101 13.29 -22.55 -20.00
N VAL A 102 12.94 -23.77 -20.39
CA VAL A 102 11.88 -24.54 -19.70
C VAL A 102 12.30 -24.90 -18.26
N ALA A 103 13.56 -25.28 -18.06
CA ALA A 103 14.09 -25.60 -16.74
C ALA A 103 14.07 -24.38 -15.79
N LEU A 104 14.37 -23.18 -16.30
CA LEU A 104 14.28 -21.94 -15.53
C LEU A 104 12.83 -21.59 -15.15
N CYS A 105 11.88 -21.88 -16.04
CA CYS A 105 10.47 -21.66 -15.77
C CYS A 105 9.97 -22.61 -14.66
N GLU A 106 10.40 -23.87 -14.71
CA GLU A 106 10.11 -24.86 -13.66
C GLU A 106 10.71 -24.45 -12.31
N GLU A 107 11.99 -24.06 -12.30
CA GLU A 107 12.68 -23.56 -11.11
C GLU A 107 11.95 -22.36 -10.52
N ALA A 108 11.51 -21.42 -11.36
CA ALA A 108 10.77 -20.24 -10.91
C ALA A 108 9.45 -20.62 -10.21
N VAL A 109 8.69 -21.57 -10.77
CA VAL A 109 7.43 -22.05 -10.18
C VAL A 109 7.68 -22.79 -8.87
N GLU A 110 8.73 -23.61 -8.80
CA GLU A 110 9.09 -24.34 -7.59
C GLU A 110 9.50 -23.40 -6.45
N ARG A 111 10.37 -22.43 -6.73
CA ARG A 111 10.81 -21.42 -5.76
C ARG A 111 9.67 -20.50 -5.33
N LEU A 112 8.77 -20.12 -6.25
CA LEU A 112 7.58 -19.36 -5.87
C LEU A 112 6.66 -20.18 -4.96
N SER A 113 6.51 -21.47 -5.24
CA SER A 113 5.66 -22.38 -4.45
C SER A 113 6.17 -22.55 -3.02
N SER A 114 7.50 -22.61 -2.81
CA SER A 114 8.05 -22.69 -1.46
C SER A 114 7.89 -21.40 -0.64
N MET A 115 7.75 -20.25 -1.32
CA MET A 115 7.49 -18.95 -0.71
C MET A 115 5.99 -18.61 -0.64
N ASN A 116 5.09 -19.58 -0.87
CA ASN A 116 3.64 -19.37 -0.90
C ASN A 116 3.03 -19.22 0.51
N HIS A 117 3.39 -18.13 1.17
CA HIS A 117 2.84 -17.74 2.45
C HIS A 117 2.70 -16.21 2.48
N PRO A 118 1.74 -15.68 3.25
CA PRO A 118 1.65 -14.23 3.45
C PRO A 118 2.91 -13.73 4.14
N ASP A 119 3.23 -12.47 3.89
CA ASP A 119 4.35 -11.79 4.52
C ASP A 119 3.88 -10.67 5.44
N GLY A 120 4.72 -10.41 6.44
CA GLY A 120 4.56 -9.33 7.40
C GLY A 120 3.48 -9.57 8.45
N GLU A 121 3.03 -8.45 9.00
CA GLU A 121 2.06 -8.39 10.08
C GLU A 121 0.65 -8.19 9.52
N CYS A 122 -0.33 -8.77 10.20
CA CYS A 122 -1.75 -8.55 9.92
C CYS A 122 -2.06 -7.05 10.08
N PRO A 123 -2.61 -6.38 9.05
CA PRO A 123 -2.88 -4.93 9.11
C PRO A 123 -3.89 -4.50 10.18
N LEU A 124 -4.65 -5.44 10.74
CA LEU A 124 -5.71 -5.17 11.73
C LEU A 124 -5.21 -5.28 13.18
N CYS A 125 -4.41 -6.30 13.50
CA CYS A 125 -3.88 -6.52 14.86
C CYS A 125 -2.39 -6.19 15.02
N LEU A 126 -1.66 -6.05 13.90
CA LEU A 126 -0.21 -5.84 13.84
C LEU A 126 0.61 -6.98 14.46
N TYR A 127 0.08 -8.21 14.41
CA TYR A 127 0.83 -9.43 14.75
C TYR A 127 1.23 -10.19 13.49
N PRO A 128 2.34 -10.94 13.51
CA PRO A 128 2.79 -11.72 12.34
C PRO A 128 1.70 -12.64 11.78
N LEU A 129 1.55 -12.64 10.45
CA LEU A 129 0.61 -13.55 9.76
C LEU A 129 1.13 -15.00 9.76
N VAL A 130 2.46 -15.16 9.73
CA VAL A 130 3.15 -16.43 9.87
C VAL A 130 4.00 -16.35 11.14
N ALA A 131 3.85 -17.31 12.05
CA ALA A 131 4.70 -17.41 13.23
C ALA A 131 6.02 -18.09 12.87
N GLU A 132 7.14 -17.54 13.30
CA GLU A 132 8.48 -18.07 13.00
C GLU A 132 8.74 -19.44 13.66
N ASP A 133 8.15 -19.74 14.83
CA ASP A 133 8.60 -20.85 15.69
C ASP A 133 7.49 -21.57 16.52
N SER A 134 6.21 -21.54 16.12
CA SER A 134 5.15 -22.14 16.95
C SER A 134 4.11 -22.88 16.12
N GLY A 135 3.94 -24.19 16.41
CA GLY A 135 3.04 -25.13 15.71
C GLY A 135 1.53 -24.82 15.82
N SER A 136 1.17 -23.58 16.15
CA SER A 136 -0.18 -23.04 16.07
C SER A 136 -0.15 -21.71 15.31
N SER A 137 0.04 -21.78 13.99
CA SER A 137 -0.24 -20.63 13.14
C SER A 137 -1.74 -20.34 13.22
N GLU A 138 -2.13 -19.12 13.56
CA GLU A 138 -3.53 -18.72 13.42
C GLU A 138 -3.93 -18.83 11.94
N PRO A 139 -5.16 -19.27 11.64
CA PRO A 139 -5.62 -19.31 10.26
C PRO A 139 -5.64 -17.88 9.72
N PHE A 140 -5.13 -17.71 8.50
CA PHE A 140 -5.15 -16.45 7.78
C PHE A 140 -5.84 -16.64 6.44
N MET A 141 -6.32 -15.52 5.89
CA MET A 141 -6.94 -15.50 4.58
C MET A 141 -6.44 -14.32 3.76
N LYS A 142 -6.47 -14.50 2.44
CA LYS A 142 -6.15 -13.50 1.44
C LYS A 142 -7.43 -12.99 0.79
N LEU A 143 -7.49 -11.69 0.51
CA LEU A 143 -8.45 -11.14 -0.43
C LEU A 143 -7.96 -11.34 -1.87
N MET A 144 -8.67 -12.14 -2.66
CA MET A 144 -8.47 -12.38 -4.08
C MET A 144 -8.47 -11.10 -4.91
N SER A 145 -9.24 -10.08 -4.48
CA SER A 145 -9.25 -8.77 -5.12
C SER A 145 -7.87 -8.08 -5.11
N CYS A 146 -7.07 -8.22 -4.06
CA CYS A 146 -5.90 -7.36 -3.83
C CYS A 146 -4.69 -7.99 -3.14
N PHE A 147 -4.70 -9.30 -2.87
CA PHE A 147 -3.62 -10.06 -2.22
C PHE A 147 -3.25 -9.63 -0.79
N HIS A 148 -4.01 -8.71 -0.18
CA HIS A 148 -3.85 -8.40 1.24
C HIS A 148 -4.33 -9.56 2.10
N CYS A 149 -3.51 -9.91 3.09
CA CYS A 149 -3.74 -11.03 3.98
C CYS A 149 -4.05 -10.55 5.40
N PHE A 150 -4.88 -11.31 6.11
CA PHE A 150 -5.34 -11.02 7.47
C PHE A 150 -5.47 -12.33 8.23
N HIS A 151 -5.30 -12.32 9.55
CA HIS A 151 -5.83 -13.43 10.36
C HIS A 151 -7.33 -13.54 10.14
N CYS A 152 -7.85 -14.77 10.01
CA CYS A 152 -9.27 -15.01 9.77
C CYS A 152 -10.12 -14.35 10.86
N GLU A 153 -9.72 -14.45 12.13
CA GLU A 153 -10.44 -13.80 13.23
C GLU A 153 -10.47 -12.27 13.12
N CYS A 154 -9.36 -11.66 12.67
CA CYS A 154 -9.29 -10.21 12.53
C CYS A 154 -10.24 -9.70 11.45
N ILE A 155 -10.27 -10.34 10.28
CA ILE A 155 -11.15 -9.92 9.18
C ILE A 155 -12.61 -10.25 9.46
N ILE A 156 -12.91 -11.35 10.16
CA ILE A 156 -14.27 -11.69 10.62
C ILE A 156 -14.80 -10.63 11.58
N ARG A 157 -14.03 -10.23 12.60
CA ARG A 157 -14.43 -9.17 13.53
C ARG A 157 -14.70 -7.86 12.81
N TRP A 158 -13.82 -7.51 11.88
CA TRP A 158 -13.99 -6.32 11.06
C TRP A 158 -15.26 -6.41 10.19
N TRP A 159 -15.53 -7.58 9.62
CA TRP A 159 -16.73 -7.83 8.82
C TRP A 159 -18.02 -7.70 9.63
N ASN A 160 -18.07 -8.35 10.80
CA ASN A 160 -19.23 -8.27 11.70
C ASN A 160 -19.49 -6.84 12.18
N TRP A 161 -18.43 -6.07 12.45
CA TRP A 161 -18.55 -4.64 12.78
C TRP A 161 -19.16 -3.82 11.63
N LEU A 162 -18.79 -4.10 10.38
CA LEU A 162 -19.43 -3.46 9.22
C LEU A 162 -20.91 -3.81 9.09
N GLU A 163 -21.28 -5.06 9.35
CA GLU A 163 -22.69 -5.49 9.32
C GLU A 163 -23.51 -4.81 10.41
N LEU A 164 -22.97 -4.68 11.63
CA LEU A 164 -23.63 -3.95 12.72
C LEU A 164 -23.88 -2.47 12.36
N LEU A 165 -22.92 -1.84 11.67
CA LEU A 165 -23.08 -0.46 11.17
C LEU A 165 -24.23 -0.33 10.15
N LYS A 166 -24.55 -1.39 9.41
CA LYS A 166 -25.70 -1.39 8.48
C LYS A 166 -27.02 -1.40 9.23
N GLU A 167 -27.11 -2.18 10.30
CA GLU A 167 -28.31 -2.25 11.13
C GLU A 167 -28.57 -0.94 11.88
N SER A 168 -27.52 -0.22 12.31
CA SER A 168 -27.66 1.08 12.98
C SER A 168 -28.03 2.22 12.05
N ASP A 169 -27.63 2.15 10.77
CA ASP A 169 -27.93 3.16 9.75
C ASP A 169 -29.26 2.90 9.02
N ALA A 170 -29.92 1.78 9.30
CA ALA A 170 -31.26 1.51 8.79
C ALA A 170 -32.23 2.58 9.33
N PRO A 171 -32.87 3.40 8.47
CA PRO A 171 -33.79 4.42 8.93
C PRO A 171 -34.89 3.72 9.71
N THR A 172 -34.99 4.06 10.99
CA THR A 172 -36.16 3.70 11.80
C THR A 172 -37.37 4.09 10.99
N ALA A 173 -38.13 3.09 10.52
CA ALA A 173 -39.32 3.28 9.73
C ALA A 173 -40.39 3.95 10.61
N SER A 174 -40.29 5.27 10.73
CA SER A 174 -41.27 6.15 11.33
C SER A 174 -41.17 7.51 10.66
N GLY A 175 -41.64 7.51 9.40
CA GLY A 175 -42.39 8.60 8.79
C GLY A 175 -41.70 9.93 8.58
N SER A 176 -41.23 10.19 7.36
CA SER A 176 -41.55 11.40 6.58
C SER A 176 -40.98 11.23 5.17
N ALA A 177 -41.86 11.03 4.19
CA ALA A 177 -41.51 10.96 2.79
C ALA A 177 -40.94 12.30 2.29
N SER A 178 -39.83 12.26 1.56
CA SER A 178 -39.66 12.96 0.28
C SER A 178 -38.30 12.68 -0.37
N SER A 179 -38.33 12.73 -1.70
CA SER A 179 -37.23 12.70 -2.67
C SER A 179 -36.55 11.36 -2.94
N SER A 180 -37.04 10.73 -4.01
CA SER A 180 -36.36 9.72 -4.83
C SER A 180 -34.91 10.09 -5.14
N GLY A 181 -34.00 9.27 -4.65
CA GLY A 181 -32.71 8.98 -5.27
C GLY A 181 -32.49 7.48 -5.16
N SER A 182 -32.21 6.80 -6.27
CA SER A 182 -31.82 5.39 -6.30
C SER A 182 -30.47 5.25 -5.57
N ILE A 183 -30.52 4.99 -4.25
CA ILE A 183 -29.34 4.87 -3.37
C ILE A 183 -29.04 3.38 -3.05
N THR A 184 -29.92 2.45 -3.42
CA THR A 184 -29.98 1.13 -2.77
C THR A 184 -28.97 0.08 -3.26
N ASP A 185 -28.28 0.28 -4.40
CA ASP A 185 -27.33 -0.74 -4.90
C ASP A 185 -25.87 -0.27 -4.89
N GLN A 186 -25.58 1.03 -5.08
CA GLN A 186 -24.20 1.53 -5.15
C GLN A 186 -23.51 1.70 -3.79
N ASP A 187 -24.29 1.86 -2.70
CA ASP A 187 -23.74 2.09 -1.36
C ASP A 187 -23.37 0.76 -0.65
N GLU A 188 -24.05 -0.34 -1.00
CA GLU A 188 -23.78 -1.68 -0.49
C GLU A 188 -22.43 -2.24 -0.98
N GLU A 189 -22.10 -2.00 -2.25
CA GLU A 189 -20.81 -2.37 -2.86
C GLU A 189 -19.67 -1.43 -2.40
N SER A 190 -20.02 -0.21 -1.96
CA SER A 190 -19.07 0.77 -1.47
C SER A 190 -18.55 0.48 -0.06
N ARG A 191 -19.23 -0.35 0.73
CA ARG A 191 -18.87 -0.66 2.12
C ARG A 191 -17.99 -1.90 2.28
N ARG A 192 -18.03 -2.83 1.32
CA ARG A 192 -17.24 -4.08 1.34
C ARG A 192 -15.90 -3.89 0.62
N LYS A 193 -15.03 -3.08 1.23
CA LYS A 193 -13.74 -2.67 0.67
C LYS A 193 -12.58 -3.12 1.55
N CYS A 194 -11.47 -3.48 0.93
CA CYS A 194 -10.24 -3.84 1.64
C CYS A 194 -9.83 -2.74 2.64
N PRO A 195 -9.61 -3.07 3.93
CA PRO A 195 -9.13 -2.11 4.93
C PRO A 195 -7.82 -1.43 4.54
N VAL A 196 -6.99 -2.10 3.73
CA VAL A 196 -5.67 -1.62 3.33
C VAL A 196 -5.74 -0.75 2.08
N CYS A 197 -6.29 -1.28 0.98
CA CYS A 197 -6.23 -0.61 -0.33
C CYS A 197 -7.58 -0.08 -0.83
N ARG A 198 -8.66 -0.28 -0.08
CA ARG A 198 -10.04 0.15 -0.41
C ARG A 198 -10.62 -0.43 -1.70
N LYS A 199 -9.97 -1.44 -2.30
CA LYS A 199 -10.53 -2.18 -3.43
C LYS A 199 -11.76 -2.96 -2.98
N SER A 200 -12.80 -3.01 -3.83
CA SER A 200 -14.01 -3.78 -3.56
C SER A 200 -13.70 -5.27 -3.49
N PHE A 201 -14.42 -5.97 -2.62
CA PHE A 201 -14.35 -7.42 -2.51
C PHE A 201 -14.96 -8.08 -3.74
N LEU A 202 -14.34 -9.15 -4.21
CA LEU A 202 -14.95 -10.03 -5.21
C LEU A 202 -16.00 -10.93 -4.54
N ALA A 203 -16.94 -11.49 -5.31
CA ALA A 203 -17.89 -12.48 -4.79
C ALA A 203 -17.18 -13.63 -4.05
N LYS A 204 -16.06 -14.11 -4.61
CA LYS A 204 -15.18 -15.11 -3.99
C LYS A 204 -14.59 -14.66 -2.65
N ASP A 205 -14.27 -13.37 -2.49
CA ASP A 205 -13.77 -12.82 -1.22
C ASP A 205 -14.85 -12.90 -0.15
N ILE A 206 -16.09 -12.55 -0.51
CA ILE A 206 -17.24 -12.56 0.40
C ILE A 206 -17.57 -13.99 0.82
N GLU A 207 -17.62 -14.93 -0.14
CA GLU A 207 -17.85 -16.35 0.13
C GLU A 207 -16.80 -16.91 1.09
N HIS A 208 -15.53 -16.60 0.86
CA HIS A 208 -14.42 -17.06 1.70
C HIS A 208 -14.52 -16.52 3.14
N VAL A 209 -14.82 -15.22 3.32
CA VAL A 209 -15.06 -14.65 4.66
C VAL A 209 -16.24 -15.35 5.34
N LEU A 210 -17.37 -15.49 4.63
CA LEU A 210 -18.59 -16.09 5.19
C LEU A 210 -18.42 -17.57 5.57
N ASP A 211 -17.63 -18.34 4.83
CA ASP A 211 -17.32 -19.72 5.17
C ASP A 211 -16.57 -19.80 6.51
N PHE A 212 -15.52 -18.98 6.68
CA PHE A 212 -14.81 -18.89 7.96
C PHE A 212 -15.69 -18.42 9.12
N VAL A 213 -16.58 -17.44 8.89
CA VAL A 213 -17.56 -16.99 9.90
C VAL A 213 -18.40 -18.18 10.36
N LYS A 214 -18.96 -18.96 9.43
CA LYS A 214 -19.77 -20.15 9.76
C LYS A 214 -18.96 -21.18 10.55
N THR A 215 -17.73 -21.45 10.13
CA THR A 215 -16.83 -22.38 10.84
C THR A 215 -16.53 -21.90 12.26
N GLN A 216 -16.23 -20.61 12.45
CA GLN A 216 -15.99 -20.02 13.77
C GLN A 216 -17.22 -20.15 14.68
N HIS A 217 -18.41 -19.80 14.19
CA HIS A 217 -19.65 -19.93 14.98
C HIS A 217 -19.93 -21.39 15.41
N ALA A 218 -19.63 -22.37 14.55
CA ALA A 218 -19.75 -23.78 14.91
C ALA A 218 -18.76 -24.20 16.01
N VAL A 219 -17.56 -23.64 16.01
CA VAL A 219 -16.51 -23.94 17.01
C VAL A 219 -16.74 -23.19 18.33
N THR A 220 -17.14 -21.92 18.29
CA THR A 220 -17.45 -21.11 19.49
C THR A 220 -18.72 -21.56 20.19
N SER A 221 -19.72 -22.07 19.46
CA SER A 221 -20.92 -22.66 20.09
C SER A 221 -20.61 -23.92 20.93
N SER A 222 -19.40 -24.49 20.81
CA SER A 222 -18.90 -25.59 21.64
C SER A 222 -17.94 -25.15 22.76
N ARG A 223 -17.49 -23.89 22.78
CA ARG A 223 -16.56 -23.33 23.78
C ARG A 223 -17.21 -22.10 24.41
N PHE A 224 -17.72 -22.26 25.64
CA PHE A 224 -18.26 -21.18 26.48
C PHE A 224 -17.56 -19.84 26.25
N GLU A 225 -18.31 -18.83 25.82
CA GLU A 225 -17.84 -17.46 25.67
C GLU A 225 -17.41 -16.92 27.05
N VAL A 226 -16.11 -16.99 27.32
CA VAL A 226 -15.52 -16.23 28.42
C VAL A 226 -15.18 -14.87 27.85
N ASN A 227 -15.88 -13.84 28.34
CA ASN A 227 -15.69 -12.44 28.01
C ASN A 227 -14.21 -12.04 28.17
N ASN A 228 -13.43 -12.13 27.08
CA ASN A 228 -11.97 -12.09 27.09
C ASN A 228 -11.43 -10.68 26.75
N GLU A 229 -12.30 -9.78 26.31
CA GLU A 229 -11.96 -8.40 25.95
C GLU A 229 -11.47 -7.59 27.16
N ASP A 230 -12.17 -7.67 28.29
CA ASP A 230 -11.78 -7.01 29.53
C ASP A 230 -10.43 -7.52 30.04
N LYS A 231 -10.13 -8.80 29.80
CA LYS A 231 -8.88 -9.45 30.22
C LYS A 231 -7.68 -9.05 29.35
N ILE A 232 -7.90 -8.82 28.06
CA ILE A 232 -6.86 -8.33 27.14
C ILE A 232 -6.55 -6.86 27.42
N LEU A 233 -7.57 -6.03 27.63
CA LEU A 233 -7.43 -4.60 27.96
C LEU A 233 -6.78 -4.36 29.33
N SER A 234 -6.76 -5.37 30.20
CA SER A 234 -6.13 -5.30 31.54
C SER A 234 -4.81 -6.07 31.64
N SER A 235 -4.34 -6.66 30.54
CA SER A 235 -3.05 -7.35 30.47
C SER A 235 -1.88 -6.37 30.71
N ASP A 236 -0.84 -6.81 31.41
CA ASP A 236 0.32 -5.97 31.69
C ASP A 236 1.10 -5.59 30.42
N SER A 237 1.02 -6.43 29.38
CA SER A 237 1.56 -6.11 28.05
C SER A 237 0.83 -4.93 27.38
N GLU A 238 -0.48 -4.83 27.58
CA GLU A 238 -1.35 -3.79 27.04
C GLU A 238 -1.13 -2.45 27.79
N LYS A 239 -1.03 -2.52 29.13
CA LYS A 239 -0.67 -1.37 29.97
C LYS A 239 0.70 -0.79 29.58
N LEU A 240 1.72 -1.64 29.42
CA LEU A 240 3.05 -1.19 29.01
C LEU A 240 3.04 -0.53 27.63
N ARG A 241 2.24 -1.07 26.70
CA ARG A 241 2.02 -0.46 25.39
C ARG A 241 1.37 0.93 25.53
N ARG A 242 0.32 1.08 26.33
CA ARG A 242 -0.35 2.38 26.60
C ARG A 242 0.60 3.40 27.20
N GLU A 243 1.34 3.02 28.24
CA GLU A 243 2.31 3.91 28.89
C GLU A 243 3.38 4.42 27.92
N LYS A 244 3.86 3.54 27.02
CA LYS A 244 4.81 3.93 25.96
C LYS A 244 4.21 4.95 25.00
N PHE A 245 2.96 4.76 24.57
CA PHE A 245 2.28 5.72 23.70
C PHE A 245 1.98 7.03 24.42
N ASP A 246 1.59 7.00 25.68
CA ASP A 246 1.35 8.20 26.50
C ASP A 246 2.65 9.00 26.70
N ALA A 247 3.78 8.33 26.91
CA ALA A 247 5.09 8.98 27.01
C ALA A 247 5.48 9.66 25.69
N ILE A 248 5.24 9.01 24.55
CA ILE A 248 5.47 9.59 23.22
C ILE A 248 4.54 10.79 22.99
N LEU A 249 3.27 10.68 23.38
CA LEU A 249 2.28 11.75 23.23
C LEU A 249 2.68 12.99 24.07
N LYS A 250 3.09 12.80 25.32
CA LYS A 250 3.59 13.89 26.18
C LYS A 250 4.83 14.55 25.59
N LEU A 251 5.79 13.76 25.11
CA LEU A 251 6.99 14.28 24.46
C LEU A 251 6.65 15.09 23.19
N GLN A 252 5.63 14.68 22.44
CA GLN A 252 5.14 15.42 21.28
C GLN A 252 4.46 16.73 21.69
N GLN A 253 3.65 16.73 22.75
CA GLN A 253 3.02 17.94 23.30
C GLN A 253 4.06 18.95 23.80
N GLU A 254 5.08 18.49 24.54
CA GLU A 254 6.19 19.32 25.03
C GLU A 254 6.99 19.97 23.89
N LYS A 255 7.14 19.26 22.76
CA LYS A 255 7.83 19.76 21.57
C LYS A 255 6.95 20.65 20.67
N GLY A 256 5.75 21.02 21.12
CA GLY A 256 4.81 21.83 20.35
C GLY A 256 4.19 21.09 19.16
N GLY A 257 4.02 19.77 19.29
CA GLY A 257 3.38 18.93 18.30
C GLY A 257 1.92 19.35 18.05
N LEU A 258 1.50 19.30 16.78
CA LEU A 258 0.16 19.70 16.32
C LEU A 258 -0.90 18.62 16.65
N ILE A 259 -1.06 18.28 17.92
CA ILE A 259 -2.08 17.35 18.41
C ILE A 259 -3.10 18.15 19.20
N GLU A 260 -3.97 18.84 18.45
CA GLU A 260 -5.14 19.48 19.05
C GLU A 260 -6.20 18.42 19.29
N ILE A 261 -6.64 18.29 20.55
CA ILE A 261 -7.86 17.57 20.86
C ILE A 261 -8.98 18.30 20.10
N LYS A 262 -9.65 17.61 19.16
CA LYS A 262 -10.79 18.17 18.41
C LYS A 262 -11.84 18.64 19.43
N LYS A 263 -11.83 19.94 19.75
CA LYS A 263 -12.99 20.58 20.34
C LYS A 263 -14.06 20.52 19.26
N HIS A 264 -15.16 19.83 19.53
CA HIS A 264 -16.35 19.89 18.69
C HIS A 264 -16.93 21.31 18.77
N GLU A 265 -16.28 22.27 18.11
CA GLU A 265 -16.95 23.49 17.70
C GLU A 265 -17.84 23.11 16.52
N VAL A 266 -19.14 23.30 16.70
CA VAL A 266 -20.16 23.07 15.70
C VAL A 266 -19.89 24.00 14.51
N LEU A 267 -19.12 23.52 13.54
CA LEU A 267 -18.93 24.22 12.27
C LEU A 267 -20.26 24.14 11.50
N ARG A 268 -21.05 25.23 11.55
CA ARG A 268 -22.23 25.36 10.69
C ARG A 268 -21.77 25.61 9.24
N PRO A 269 -22.23 24.85 8.24
CA PRO A 269 -21.94 25.14 6.84
C PRO A 269 -22.70 26.41 6.41
N GLY A 270 -21.96 27.43 5.97
CA GLY A 270 -22.53 28.65 5.44
C GLY A 270 -21.46 29.53 4.83
N ILE A 271 -21.26 29.41 3.52
CA ILE A 271 -20.41 30.35 2.76
C ILE A 271 -21.25 31.61 2.54
N PHE A 272 -20.92 32.69 3.25
CA PHE A 272 -21.46 34.01 2.93
C PHE A 272 -20.48 34.74 2.02
N LEU A 273 -20.86 34.94 0.76
CA LEU A 273 -20.18 35.85 -0.15
C LEU A 273 -20.63 37.28 0.17
N PRO A 274 -19.73 38.21 0.51
CA PRO A 274 -20.12 39.61 0.68
C PRO A 274 -20.52 40.21 -0.67
N GLN A 275 -21.72 40.79 -0.71
CA GLN A 275 -22.27 41.50 -1.85
C GLN A 275 -21.45 42.79 -2.11
N PRO A 276 -21.08 43.12 -3.36
CA PRO A 276 -20.28 44.30 -3.64
C PRO A 276 -21.12 45.58 -3.44
N ALA A 277 -20.69 46.44 -2.52
CA ALA A 277 -21.27 47.76 -2.33
C ALA A 277 -20.84 48.70 -3.47
N ALA A 278 -21.81 49.47 -3.98
CA ALA A 278 -21.61 50.49 -4.99
C ALA A 278 -20.67 51.61 -4.49
N LEU A 279 -19.71 52.00 -5.32
CA LEU A 279 -18.83 53.16 -5.10
C LEU A 279 -19.61 54.47 -5.29
N PRO A 280 -19.28 55.53 -4.52
CA PRO A 280 -19.31 56.89 -5.01
C PRO A 280 -17.91 57.49 -5.20
N SER A 281 -17.89 58.46 -6.11
CA SER A 281 -16.76 59.05 -6.82
C SER A 281 -15.89 60.05 -6.05
N THR A 282 -14.63 60.11 -6.48
CA THR A 282 -13.76 61.28 -6.78
C THR A 282 -13.52 62.38 -5.75
N ALA A 283 -12.24 62.61 -5.42
CA ALA A 283 -11.45 63.83 -5.71
C ALA A 283 -10.02 63.64 -5.13
N SER A 284 -8.94 63.57 -5.93
CA SER A 284 -8.08 64.68 -6.42
C SER A 284 -6.81 64.86 -5.56
N THR A 285 -5.65 64.39 -6.07
CA THR A 285 -4.41 65.15 -6.47
C THR A 285 -3.44 65.35 -5.28
N GLU A 286 -2.09 65.26 -5.31
CA GLU A 286 -0.96 65.37 -6.26
C GLU A 286 0.21 64.46 -5.76
N GLU A 287 0.86 63.67 -6.61
CA GLU A 287 2.21 63.85 -7.19
C GLU A 287 3.38 64.15 -6.22
N ALA A 288 4.39 63.26 -6.18
CA ALA A 288 5.71 63.48 -6.81
C ALA A 288 6.81 62.52 -6.30
N LYS A 289 7.45 61.84 -7.28
CA LYS A 289 8.90 61.58 -7.44
C LYS A 289 9.69 60.80 -6.37
N GLU A 290 10.75 60.05 -6.64
CA GLU A 290 11.35 59.35 -7.79
C GLU A 290 12.64 58.70 -7.24
N GLN A 291 13.19 57.70 -7.96
CA GLN A 291 14.58 57.18 -7.91
C GLN A 291 14.97 56.21 -6.78
N GLN A 292 15.30 54.94 -7.10
CA GLN A 292 16.54 54.40 -7.69
C GLN A 292 17.74 54.56 -6.73
N ASP A 293 18.63 53.59 -6.50
CA ASP A 293 19.21 52.62 -7.41
C ASP A 293 20.05 51.58 -6.62
N LYS A 294 20.23 50.38 -7.22
CA LYS A 294 21.39 49.44 -7.23
C LYS A 294 22.07 48.97 -5.93
N ASP A 295 22.41 47.71 -5.66
CA ASP A 295 22.89 46.49 -6.39
C ASP A 295 24.35 46.11 -6.02
N MET A 296 24.58 44.79 -6.04
CA MET A 296 25.85 44.01 -5.97
C MET A 296 26.49 43.80 -4.58
N ALA A 297 26.60 42.58 -4.02
CA ALA A 297 27.12 41.26 -4.46
C ALA A 297 28.65 41.09 -4.34
N VAL A 298 29.09 39.83 -4.10
CA VAL A 298 30.46 39.25 -4.27
C VAL A 298 31.33 39.33 -2.98
N ASN A 299 32.03 38.31 -2.43
CA ASN A 299 32.34 36.91 -2.77
C ASN A 299 33.13 36.22 -1.61
N SER A 300 33.20 34.87 -1.65
CA SER A 300 34.41 34.01 -1.36
C SER A 300 34.93 33.91 0.10
N ARG A 301 35.52 32.82 0.65
CA ARG A 301 36.17 31.57 0.15
C ARG A 301 36.62 30.70 1.37
N THR A 302 36.61 29.35 1.23
CA THR A 302 37.62 28.29 1.61
C THR A 302 38.46 28.40 2.92
N ASN A 303 38.91 27.39 3.70
CA ASN A 303 39.14 25.94 3.56
C ASN A 303 39.67 25.33 4.90
N SER A 304 39.60 23.98 5.05
CA SER A 304 40.53 23.05 5.76
C SER A 304 40.71 23.13 7.30
N SER A 305 41.04 22.10 8.11
CA SER A 305 41.18 20.63 8.07
C SER A 305 41.66 20.20 9.48
N GLY A 306 41.27 19.04 10.04
CA GLY A 306 41.89 18.50 11.27
C GLY A 306 41.26 17.21 11.78
N SER A 307 42.07 16.14 11.84
CA SER A 307 41.72 14.73 12.13
C SER A 307 42.20 14.31 13.52
N THR A 308 41.45 13.47 14.24
CA THR A 308 41.96 12.42 15.17
C THR A 308 40.91 11.33 15.44
N ASN A 309 41.39 10.10 15.70
CA ASN A 309 40.72 8.78 15.63
C ASN A 309 39.87 8.33 16.85
N LYS A 310 38.76 7.62 16.54
CA LYS A 310 38.12 6.38 17.13
C LYS A 310 37.63 6.34 18.62
N PRO A 311 36.70 5.42 19.02
CA PRO A 311 36.08 4.29 18.29
C PRO A 311 34.52 4.21 18.31
N ASN A 312 34.02 3.27 17.49
CA ASN A 312 32.64 2.83 17.25
C ASN A 312 31.81 2.49 18.49
N THR A 313 30.53 2.90 18.48
CA THR A 313 29.40 2.04 18.86
C THR A 313 28.27 2.18 17.85
N SER A 314 27.82 1.04 17.36
CA SER A 314 26.73 0.86 16.41
C SER A 314 25.38 1.05 17.11
N ARG A 315 24.51 1.85 16.51
CA ARG A 315 23.04 1.67 16.51
C ARG A 315 22.48 2.53 15.39
N GLY A 316 22.12 1.85 14.30
CA GLY A 316 21.61 2.45 13.07
C GLY A 316 20.33 3.24 13.34
N ARG A 317 20.43 4.55 13.13
CA ARG A 317 19.30 5.45 12.95
C ARG A 317 18.76 5.23 11.54
N ASN A 318 17.54 4.72 11.41
CA ASN A 318 16.81 4.88 10.15
C ASN A 318 16.16 6.27 10.16
N SER A 319 16.83 7.20 9.52
CA SER A 319 16.27 8.43 8.97
C SER A 319 15.49 8.10 7.71
N GLY A 320 14.16 8.23 7.75
CA GLY A 320 13.29 8.21 6.58
C GLY A 320 12.83 9.63 6.25
N THR A 321 13.55 10.27 5.36
CA THR A 321 13.29 11.58 4.78
C THR A 321 12.03 11.62 3.93
N LYS A 322 11.38 12.78 3.95
CA LYS A 322 10.33 13.20 3.02
C LYS A 322 10.79 13.14 1.55
N LYS A 323 9.87 12.64 0.71
CA LYS A 323 9.58 12.96 -0.71
C LYS A 323 10.54 12.46 -1.81
N HIS A 324 10.00 11.62 -2.69
CA HIS A 324 10.18 11.77 -4.13
C HIS A 324 8.83 11.78 -4.85
N GLN A 325 8.60 12.87 -5.58
CA GLN A 325 7.52 13.10 -6.53
C GLN A 325 7.72 12.22 -7.76
N GLY A 326 6.65 11.57 -8.20
CA GLY A 326 6.57 10.94 -9.52
C GLY A 326 6.54 11.99 -10.63
N HIS A 327 7.43 11.81 -11.60
CA HIS A 327 7.35 12.42 -12.92
C HIS A 327 6.24 11.71 -13.71
N ASN A 328 5.19 12.43 -14.10
CA ASN A 328 4.33 12.05 -15.22
C ASN A 328 4.29 13.21 -16.21
N SER A 329 4.73 12.94 -17.43
CA SER A 329 4.65 13.86 -18.56
C SER A 329 3.24 13.86 -19.17
N ARG A 330 2.81 15.06 -19.58
CA ARG A 330 1.92 15.39 -20.73
C ARG A 330 0.41 15.46 -20.48
N LYS A 331 -0.13 16.68 -20.25
CA LYS A 331 -0.68 17.61 -21.28
C LYS A 331 -1.22 18.89 -20.61
N GLN A 332 -1.01 20.03 -21.28
CA GLN A 332 -1.36 21.39 -20.85
C GLN A 332 -2.87 21.67 -20.95
N VAL A 333 -3.45 22.32 -19.93
CA VAL A 333 -4.49 23.35 -20.07
C VAL A 333 -4.27 24.38 -18.96
N ALA A 334 -4.30 25.66 -19.32
CA ALA A 334 -3.96 26.81 -18.48
C ALA A 334 -5.16 27.38 -17.70
N GLN A 335 -4.90 27.95 -16.51
CA GLN A 335 -5.44 29.21 -15.92
C GLN A 335 -5.19 29.21 -14.39
N SER A 336 -4.28 30.06 -13.87
CA SER A 336 -4.55 31.34 -13.15
C SER A 336 -5.41 31.18 -11.89
N SER A 337 -5.11 31.63 -10.66
CA SER A 337 -4.20 32.66 -10.15
C SER A 337 -4.27 32.72 -8.60
N ARG A 338 -3.18 33.22 -8.00
CA ARG A 338 -3.06 34.05 -6.76
C ARG A 338 -3.36 33.43 -5.38
N LYS A 339 -2.27 33.29 -4.61
CA LYS A 339 -2.20 33.14 -3.15
C LYS A 339 -2.34 34.52 -2.48
N GLN A 340 -3.07 34.61 -1.36
CA GLN A 340 -2.84 35.65 -0.37
C GLN A 340 -2.88 35.08 1.05
N VAL A 341 -1.94 35.58 1.85
CA VAL A 341 -1.65 35.25 3.26
C VAL A 341 -2.56 36.11 4.13
N THR A 342 -3.17 35.54 5.18
CA THR A 342 -3.95 36.29 6.17
C THR A 342 -3.34 36.16 7.56
N GLN A 343 -3.00 37.30 8.16
CA GLN A 343 -2.66 37.47 9.56
C GLN A 343 -3.91 37.87 10.34
N TRP A 344 -4.09 37.32 11.54
CA TRP A 344 -5.30 37.45 12.35
C TRP A 344 -5.26 38.67 13.28
N VAL A 345 -6.36 39.40 13.37
CA VAL A 345 -6.63 40.33 14.47
C VAL A 345 -8.07 40.14 14.98
N LYS A 346 -8.19 40.05 16.31
CA LYS A 346 -9.38 39.74 17.09
C LYS A 346 -10.28 40.99 17.19
N LYS A 347 -11.61 40.85 17.08
CA LYS A 347 -12.55 41.95 17.39
C LYS A 347 -13.44 41.59 18.58
N GLU A 348 -13.46 42.49 19.55
CA GLU A 348 -14.14 42.40 20.83
C GLU A 348 -15.66 42.56 20.71
N ASN A 349 -16.38 41.88 21.61
CA ASN A 349 -17.84 41.94 21.75
C ASN A 349 -18.29 43.30 22.26
N SER A 350 -19.31 43.88 21.62
CA SER A 350 -20.07 45.00 22.17
C SER A 350 -21.55 44.61 22.24
N ASN A 351 -21.97 44.18 23.44
CA ASN A 351 -23.36 44.17 23.86
C ASN A 351 -23.81 45.61 24.12
N ALA A 352 -24.97 46.00 23.60
CA ALA A 352 -25.85 47.09 24.05
C ALA A 352 -26.96 47.24 23.00
N THR A 353 -28.26 47.34 23.28
CA THR A 353 -29.07 47.25 24.51
C THR A 353 -30.48 46.93 24.03
#